data_AF-A0A924WLL7-F1
#
_entry.id   AF-A0A924WLL7-F1
#
_cell.length_a   1.000
_cell.length_b   1.000
_cell.length_c   1.000
_cell.angle_alpha   90.00
_cell.angle_beta   90.00
_cell.angle_gamma   90.00
#
_symmetry.space_group_name_H-M   'P 1'
#
loop_
_entity.id
_entity.type
_entity.pdbx_description
1 polymer ?
#
loop_
_entity_poly.entity_id
_entity_poly.type
_entity_poly.pdbx_seq_one_letter_code
_entity_poly.pdbx_strand_id
1 'polypeptide(L)'
;MNKTIWVFNQFAGHPDSGWGERHYYFARYWIQQGYRVVIFSGSYNHMFRNLPETSGNLTTQMVDGVEFCWVKVPVYHPQSVLRFWSMLVFAWKTLWLKTSVYGTPAAILVSSMPIFPILSALIKRSFFKNTKVVFEIRDIWPLSLQYLANVSAYHPAVIFIGWFEKIGYRKSDVVVSLLPNAREHIEEIAKKVVNYHYIPNGIEEALLLDEALEPYIIEQIPKDKFIIGYTGTLALANALESFVETAHLLKDQAGIHFVLVGDGYLKTKLQELASGLSNITFIPKIRKNQVQSILKYFDICFVGRNDSPLFKHGVSANKYFDYMLAEKPVLDSNNLIKDPVELSGCGIIVKPESAEALAEGLLKLYNMPKDDLKAMGALGKKYVQEQHSLQHLAGQYLTILTDN
;
A
#
# COMPACT_ATOMS: atom_id res chain seq x y z
N MET A 1 21.33 23.67 -14.15
CA MET A 1 20.83 22.42 -14.77
C MET A 1 19.85 21.79 -13.80
N ASN A 2 18.68 21.36 -14.27
CA ASN A 2 17.71 20.67 -13.42
C ASN A 2 18.34 19.36 -12.91
N LYS A 3 18.31 19.13 -11.59
CA LYS A 3 18.80 17.88 -11.00
C LYS A 3 17.90 16.73 -11.48
N THR A 4 18.51 15.61 -11.88
CA THR A 4 17.77 14.42 -12.32
C THR A 4 17.53 13.46 -11.16
N ILE A 5 16.31 12.97 -11.02
CA ILE A 5 15.92 11.93 -10.05
C ILE A 5 15.57 10.67 -10.84
N TRP A 6 16.19 9.55 -10.50
CA TRP A 6 15.82 8.23 -11.02
C TRP A 6 14.98 7.48 -9.99
N VAL A 7 13.85 6.92 -10.42
CA VAL A 7 13.00 6.06 -9.58
C VAL A 7 13.03 4.64 -10.13
N PHE A 8 13.56 3.69 -9.36
CA PHE A 8 13.53 2.27 -9.68
C PHE A 8 12.36 1.61 -8.97
N ASN A 9 11.32 1.29 -9.73
CA ASN A 9 10.15 0.59 -9.24
C ASN A 9 9.50 -0.20 -10.38
N GLN A 10 9.69 -1.52 -10.38
CA GLN A 10 9.15 -2.39 -11.44
C GLN A 10 7.63 -2.30 -11.56
N PHE A 11 6.92 -1.96 -10.49
CA PHE A 11 5.46 -1.96 -10.47
C PHE A 11 4.88 -0.53 -10.45
N ALA A 12 5.68 0.50 -10.72
CA ALA A 12 5.17 1.85 -10.88
C ALA A 12 4.33 1.96 -12.15
N GLY A 13 3.09 2.42 -12.01
CA GLY A 13 2.19 2.70 -13.12
C GLY A 13 1.78 4.16 -13.16
N HIS A 14 0.89 4.48 -14.08
CA HIS A 14 0.19 5.76 -14.19
C HIS A 14 -1.33 5.50 -14.24
N PRO A 15 -2.20 6.53 -14.24
CA PRO A 15 -3.65 6.35 -14.14
C PRO A 15 -4.24 5.33 -15.13
N ASP A 16 -3.80 5.34 -16.40
CA ASP A 16 -4.29 4.36 -17.38
C ASP A 16 -3.80 2.93 -17.12
N SER A 17 -2.67 2.77 -16.42
CA SER A 17 -2.23 1.44 -15.94
C SER A 17 -3.21 0.87 -14.91
N GLY A 18 -3.91 1.73 -14.15
CA GLY A 18 -4.91 1.36 -13.14
C GLY A 18 -4.34 0.80 -11.83
N TRP A 19 -3.02 0.86 -11.64
CA TRP A 19 -2.35 0.44 -10.40
C TRP A 19 -0.95 1.05 -10.28
N GLY A 20 -0.45 1.23 -9.05
CA GLY A 20 0.97 1.56 -8.80
C GLY A 20 1.34 3.03 -9.02
N GLU A 21 0.37 3.94 -8.93
CA GLU A 21 0.48 5.34 -9.39
C GLU A 21 1.24 6.29 -8.44
N ARG A 22 1.58 5.85 -7.22
CA ARG A 22 2.22 6.69 -6.20
C ARG A 22 3.43 7.48 -6.74
N HIS A 23 4.36 6.78 -7.39
CA HIS A 23 5.57 7.41 -7.92
C HIS A 23 5.30 8.32 -9.12
N TYR A 24 4.23 8.07 -9.88
CA TYR A 24 3.78 8.99 -10.93
C TYR A 24 3.35 10.33 -10.34
N TYR A 25 2.51 10.32 -9.30
CA TYR A 25 2.07 11.56 -8.66
C TYR A 25 3.20 12.29 -7.94
N PHE A 26 4.11 11.56 -7.31
CA PHE A 26 5.32 12.16 -6.74
C PHE A 26 6.20 12.79 -7.82
N ALA A 27 6.40 12.11 -8.95
CA ALA A 27 7.16 12.65 -10.07
C ALA A 27 6.52 13.92 -10.64
N ARG A 28 5.19 13.95 -10.80
CA ARG A 28 4.44 15.15 -11.23
C ARG A 28 4.75 16.34 -10.31
N TYR A 29 4.71 16.13 -8.99
CA TYR A 29 5.06 17.17 -8.03
C TYR A 29 6.53 17.61 -8.15
N TRP A 30 7.48 16.69 -8.18
CA TRP A 30 8.91 17.03 -8.28
C TRP A 30 9.27 17.73 -9.60
N ILE A 31 8.58 17.40 -10.70
CA ILE A 31 8.75 18.08 -11.99
C ILE A 31 8.31 19.55 -11.88
N GLN A 32 7.19 19.83 -11.20
CA GLN A 32 6.75 21.21 -10.93
C GLN A 32 7.76 21.98 -10.06
N GLN A 33 8.52 21.29 -9.21
CA GLN A 33 9.63 21.87 -8.44
C GLN A 33 10.94 22.02 -9.25
N GLY A 34 10.91 21.77 -10.56
CA GLY A 34 12.05 21.98 -11.46
C GLY A 34 13.02 20.81 -11.58
N TYR A 35 12.63 19.59 -11.17
CA TYR A 35 13.46 18.39 -11.33
C TYR A 35 13.13 17.65 -12.61
N ARG A 36 14.12 16.99 -13.23
CA ARG A 36 13.84 15.96 -14.24
C ARG A 36 13.66 14.64 -13.50
N VAL A 37 12.55 13.95 -13.73
CA VAL A 37 12.27 12.66 -13.09
C VAL A 37 12.10 11.58 -14.15
N VAL A 38 12.82 10.47 -13.98
CA VAL A 38 12.68 9.29 -14.83
C VAL A 38 12.25 8.10 -13.98
N ILE A 39 11.07 7.55 -14.27
CA ILE A 39 10.56 6.34 -13.62
C ILE A 39 10.93 5.13 -14.46
N PHE A 40 11.77 4.26 -13.92
CA PHE A 40 12.09 2.97 -14.51
C PHE A 40 11.11 1.94 -13.96
N SER A 41 10.24 1.44 -14.84
CA SER A 41 9.18 0.50 -14.49
C SER A 41 9.21 -0.73 -15.39
N GLY A 42 8.68 -1.86 -14.93
CA GLY A 42 8.62 -3.09 -15.71
C GLY A 42 7.56 -3.00 -16.80
N SER A 43 7.82 -3.59 -17.96
CA SER A 43 6.86 -3.69 -19.07
C SER A 43 5.64 -4.58 -18.76
N TYR A 44 5.62 -5.26 -17.62
CA TYR A 44 4.55 -6.19 -17.24
C TYR A 44 4.32 -6.20 -15.72
N ASN A 45 3.05 -6.04 -15.35
CA ASN A 45 2.52 -6.27 -14.02
C ASN A 45 1.11 -6.86 -14.17
N HIS A 46 0.85 -8.01 -13.55
CA HIS A 46 -0.46 -8.67 -13.56
C HIS A 46 -1.59 -7.83 -12.96
N MET A 47 -1.26 -6.78 -12.19
CA MET A 47 -2.23 -5.83 -11.63
C MET A 47 -2.58 -4.67 -12.58
N PHE A 48 -1.82 -4.47 -13.67
CA PHE A 48 -2.13 -3.42 -14.64
C PHE A 48 -3.35 -3.80 -15.46
N ARG A 49 -4.26 -2.84 -15.62
CA ARG A 49 -5.40 -2.93 -16.52
C ARG A 49 -4.96 -2.80 -17.96
N ASN A 50 -4.15 -1.78 -18.25
CA ASN A 50 -3.56 -1.54 -19.55
C ASN A 50 -2.03 -1.66 -19.43
N LEU A 51 -1.45 -2.54 -20.25
CA LEU A 51 -0.01 -2.72 -20.29
C LEU A 51 0.63 -1.66 -21.20
N PRO A 52 1.86 -1.21 -20.91
CA PRO A 52 2.56 -0.28 -21.78
C PRO A 52 2.94 -0.94 -23.09
N GLU A 53 2.89 -0.17 -24.18
CA GLU A 53 3.43 -0.59 -25.47
C GLU A 53 4.96 -0.50 -25.43
N THR A 54 5.64 -1.63 -25.60
CA THR A 54 7.11 -1.70 -25.53
C THR A 54 7.72 -2.28 -26.79
N SER A 55 8.74 -1.60 -27.32
CA SER A 55 9.64 -2.11 -28.35
C SER A 55 11.05 -2.32 -27.78
N GLY A 56 11.64 -3.48 -28.05
CA GLY A 56 12.99 -3.81 -27.57
C GLY A 56 13.10 -3.99 -26.04
N ASN A 57 14.30 -3.73 -25.51
CA ASN A 57 14.61 -3.97 -24.09
C ASN A 57 14.22 -2.81 -23.16
N LEU A 58 14.23 -1.59 -23.67
CA LEU A 58 13.88 -0.36 -22.97
C LEU A 58 13.02 0.48 -23.91
N THR A 59 11.88 0.96 -23.44
CA THR A 59 11.01 1.87 -24.19
C THR A 59 10.75 3.11 -23.36
N THR A 60 11.16 4.28 -23.85
CA THR A 60 10.90 5.55 -23.17
C THR A 60 9.60 6.15 -23.68
N GLN A 61 8.77 6.64 -22.77
CA GLN A 61 7.49 7.26 -23.06
C GLN A 61 7.28 8.46 -22.14
N MET A 62 6.74 9.55 -22.68
CA MET A 62 6.23 10.67 -21.89
C MET A 62 4.74 10.45 -21.62
N VAL A 63 4.35 10.41 -20.35
CA VAL A 63 2.96 10.27 -19.92
C VAL A 63 2.62 11.50 -19.07
N ASP A 64 1.79 12.40 -19.62
CA ASP A 64 1.43 13.68 -18.98
C ASP A 64 2.64 14.43 -18.40
N GLY A 65 3.72 14.51 -19.16
CA GLY A 65 4.94 15.19 -18.72
C GLY A 65 5.86 14.40 -17.78
N VAL A 66 5.50 13.18 -17.38
CA VAL A 66 6.36 12.26 -16.62
C VAL A 66 7.10 11.31 -17.58
N GLU A 67 8.42 11.24 -17.47
CA GLU A 67 9.26 10.35 -18.28
C GLU A 67 9.26 8.94 -17.67
N PHE A 68 8.65 7.97 -18.37
CA PHE A 68 8.73 6.55 -18.05
C PHE A 68 9.75 5.86 -18.95
N CYS A 69 10.56 4.99 -18.36
CA CYS A 69 11.33 3.98 -19.08
C CYS A 69 10.80 2.59 -18.73
N TRP A 70 10.05 2.00 -19.65
CA TRP A 70 9.55 0.64 -19.55
C TRP A 70 10.66 -0.37 -19.86
N VAL A 71 11.10 -1.08 -18.84
CA VAL A 71 12.10 -2.14 -18.89
C VAL A 71 11.42 -3.45 -19.25
N LYS A 72 11.79 -4.05 -20.38
CA LYS A 72 11.19 -5.33 -20.82
C LYS A 72 11.48 -6.43 -19.81
N VAL A 73 10.45 -7.00 -19.22
CA VAL A 73 10.54 -8.11 -18.26
C VAL A 73 9.69 -9.31 -18.71
N PRO A 74 9.98 -10.54 -18.23
CA PRO A 74 9.14 -11.70 -18.47
C PRO A 74 7.69 -11.49 -18.01
N VAL A 75 6.76 -12.00 -18.81
CA VAL A 75 5.34 -12.17 -18.43
C VAL A 75 5.25 -13.40 -17.52
N TYR A 76 4.44 -13.31 -16.46
CA TYR A 76 4.35 -14.36 -15.45
C TYR A 76 2.94 -14.48 -14.89
N HIS A 77 2.59 -15.66 -14.39
CA HIS A 77 1.42 -15.83 -13.54
C HIS A 77 1.71 -15.34 -12.12
N PRO A 78 0.78 -14.67 -11.40
CA PRO A 78 1.06 -14.01 -10.11
C PRO A 78 1.64 -14.93 -9.02
N GLN A 79 1.25 -16.21 -9.06
CA GLN A 79 1.66 -17.25 -8.11
C GLN A 79 2.90 -18.04 -8.57
N SER A 80 3.44 -17.73 -9.77
CA SER A 80 4.57 -18.47 -10.33
C SER A 80 5.92 -17.92 -9.87
N VAL A 81 6.91 -18.80 -9.78
CA VAL A 81 8.33 -18.43 -9.54
C VAL A 81 8.89 -17.51 -10.64
N LEU A 82 8.26 -17.47 -11.82
CA LEU A 82 8.63 -16.55 -12.89
C LEU A 82 8.44 -15.08 -12.49
N ARG A 83 7.57 -14.78 -11.51
CA ARG A 83 7.46 -13.44 -10.92
C ARG A 83 8.78 -13.02 -10.26
N PHE A 84 9.40 -13.93 -9.49
CA PHE A 84 10.69 -13.69 -8.87
C PHE A 84 11.80 -13.53 -9.92
N TRP A 85 11.79 -14.37 -10.97
CA TRP A 85 12.70 -14.21 -12.10
C TRP A 85 12.53 -12.84 -12.80
N SER A 86 11.29 -12.40 -13.00
CA SER A 86 10.98 -11.10 -13.59
C SER A 86 11.58 -9.94 -12.78
N MET A 87 11.54 -10.03 -11.45
CA MET A 87 12.17 -9.07 -10.54
C MET A 87 13.70 -9.03 -10.66
N LEU A 88 14.34 -10.19 -10.82
CA LEU A 88 15.78 -10.27 -11.07
C LEU A 88 16.17 -9.70 -12.44
N VAL A 89 15.39 -10.00 -13.48
CA VAL A 89 15.61 -9.44 -14.83
C VAL A 89 15.50 -7.91 -14.80
N PHE A 90 14.52 -7.36 -14.07
CA PHE A 90 14.39 -5.91 -13.90
C PHE A 90 15.64 -5.30 -13.23
N ALA A 91 16.10 -5.88 -12.12
CA ALA A 91 17.33 -5.44 -11.45
C ALA A 91 18.56 -5.54 -12.36
N TRP A 92 18.70 -6.64 -13.10
CA TRP A 92 19.79 -6.81 -14.07
C TRP A 92 19.76 -5.75 -15.16
N LYS A 93 18.60 -5.49 -15.78
CA LYS A 93 18.49 -4.52 -16.88
C LYS A 93 18.69 -3.08 -16.42
N THR A 94 18.31 -2.72 -15.19
CA THR A 94 18.57 -1.38 -14.64
C THR A 94 20.06 -1.09 -14.40
N LEU A 95 20.92 -2.11 -14.31
CA LEU A 95 22.39 -1.92 -14.32
C LEU A 95 22.91 -1.35 -15.63
N TRP A 96 22.23 -1.61 -16.75
CA TRP A 96 22.70 -1.27 -18.09
C TRP A 96 22.11 0.03 -18.64
N LEU A 97 21.43 0.81 -17.80
CA LEU A 97 20.89 2.12 -18.18
C LEU A 97 22.01 3.09 -18.59
N LYS A 98 21.82 3.77 -19.72
CA LYS A 98 22.79 4.70 -20.32
C LYS A 98 22.54 6.12 -19.82
N THR A 99 23.53 6.72 -19.17
CA THR A 99 23.47 8.13 -18.73
C THR A 99 23.42 9.12 -19.89
N SER A 100 23.92 8.74 -21.07
CA SER A 100 23.78 9.54 -22.29
C SER A 100 22.31 9.78 -22.69
N VAL A 101 21.39 8.93 -22.22
CA VAL A 101 19.95 9.04 -22.49
C VAL A 101 19.22 9.66 -21.30
N TYR A 102 19.46 9.14 -20.10
CA TYR A 102 18.68 9.50 -18.91
C TYR A 102 19.37 10.53 -17.99
N GLY A 103 20.50 11.08 -18.41
CA GLY A 103 21.34 12.00 -17.63
C GLY A 103 22.08 11.31 -16.48
N THR A 104 22.87 12.08 -15.74
CA THR A 104 23.48 11.64 -14.48
C THR A 104 22.52 11.97 -13.33
N PRO A 105 22.11 10.99 -12.51
CA PRO A 105 21.16 11.25 -11.42
C PRO A 105 21.83 11.99 -10.25
N ALA A 106 21.15 12.99 -9.71
CA ALA A 106 21.46 13.54 -8.39
C ALA A 106 21.00 12.58 -7.28
N ALA A 107 19.90 11.85 -7.51
CA ALA A 107 19.41 10.83 -6.59
C ALA A 107 18.82 9.62 -7.34
N ILE A 108 18.96 8.44 -6.74
CA ILE A 108 18.28 7.21 -7.15
C ILE A 108 17.41 6.74 -5.99
N LEU A 109 16.10 6.78 -6.18
CA LEU A 109 15.09 6.20 -5.28
C LEU A 109 14.81 4.77 -5.70
N VAL A 110 15.03 3.81 -4.82
CA VAL A 110 14.72 2.39 -5.03
C VAL A 110 13.54 2.00 -4.14
N SER A 111 12.41 1.68 -4.73
CA SER A 111 11.22 1.17 -4.02
C SER A 111 11.29 -0.36 -3.95
N SER A 112 11.19 -0.94 -2.74
CA SER A 112 11.47 -2.36 -2.42
C SER A 112 10.52 -3.41 -3.03
N MET A 113 9.74 -3.04 -4.05
CA MET A 113 8.92 -3.95 -4.84
C MET A 113 9.37 -3.93 -6.31
N PRO A 114 10.42 -4.69 -6.71
CA PRO A 114 11.26 -5.59 -5.90
C PRO A 114 12.45 -4.91 -5.21
N ILE A 115 13.03 -5.60 -4.23
CA ILE A 115 14.20 -5.13 -3.45
C ILE A 115 15.52 -5.17 -4.24
N PHE A 116 15.63 -6.05 -5.24
CA PHE A 116 16.88 -6.35 -5.96
C PHE A 116 17.58 -5.17 -6.68
N PRO A 117 16.86 -4.17 -7.25
CA PRO A 117 17.46 -3.01 -7.89
C PRO A 117 18.32 -2.15 -6.95
N ILE A 118 18.32 -2.41 -5.64
CA ILE A 118 19.22 -1.72 -4.71
C ILE A 118 20.69 -1.95 -5.06
N LEU A 119 21.06 -3.15 -5.50
CA LEU A 119 22.42 -3.37 -6.01
C LEU A 119 22.69 -2.53 -7.25
N SER A 120 21.70 -2.42 -8.13
CA SER A 120 21.83 -1.64 -9.36
C SER A 120 22.05 -0.16 -9.06
N ALA A 121 21.32 0.39 -8.09
CA ALA A 121 21.51 1.76 -7.63
C ALA A 121 22.90 1.96 -6.97
N LEU A 122 23.34 1.05 -6.11
CA LEU A 122 24.63 1.14 -5.42
C LEU A 122 25.82 1.02 -6.39
N ILE A 123 25.72 0.13 -7.38
CA ILE A 123 26.70 0.00 -8.46
C ILE A 123 26.70 1.26 -9.31
N LYS A 124 25.53 1.81 -9.69
CA LYS A 124 25.46 3.08 -10.43
C LYS A 124 26.10 4.23 -9.65
N ARG A 125 25.83 4.34 -8.34
CA ARG A 125 26.44 5.36 -7.47
C ARG A 125 27.98 5.29 -7.48
N SER A 126 28.61 4.12 -7.62
CA SER A 126 30.08 4.06 -7.67
C SER A 126 30.66 4.74 -8.91
N PHE A 127 29.89 4.86 -9.99
CA PHE A 127 30.25 5.64 -11.18
C PHE A 127 29.91 7.13 -11.05
N PHE A 128 29.05 7.52 -10.10
CA PHE A 128 28.54 8.88 -9.91
C PHE A 128 28.70 9.33 -8.46
N LYS A 129 29.88 9.87 -8.11
CA LYS A 129 30.26 10.17 -6.71
C LYS A 129 29.29 11.08 -5.95
N ASN A 130 28.48 11.89 -6.64
CA ASN A 130 27.54 12.84 -6.04
C ASN A 130 26.08 12.37 -6.08
N THR A 131 25.83 11.08 -6.36
CA THR A 131 24.48 10.51 -6.42
C THR A 131 24.07 9.96 -5.06
N LYS A 132 22.95 10.47 -4.52
CA LYS A 132 22.32 9.94 -3.31
C LYS A 132 21.49 8.69 -3.62
N VAL A 133 21.60 7.64 -2.82
CA VAL A 133 20.77 6.43 -2.93
C VAL A 133 19.78 6.40 -1.76
N VAL A 134 18.50 6.48 -2.09
CA VAL A 134 17.39 6.39 -1.15
C VAL A 134 16.71 5.04 -1.34
N PHE A 135 16.59 4.27 -0.28
CA PHE A 135 15.96 2.96 -0.30
C PHE A 135 14.63 2.99 0.44
N GLU A 136 13.53 3.00 -0.31
CA GLU A 136 12.16 2.97 0.19
C GLU A 136 11.72 1.52 0.41
N ILE A 137 11.42 1.16 1.66
CA ILE A 137 10.75 -0.10 1.98
C ILE A 137 9.24 0.07 2.08
N ARG A 138 8.52 -0.72 1.30
CA ARG A 138 7.05 -0.76 1.30
C ARG A 138 6.49 -1.87 2.17
N ASP A 139 7.22 -2.98 2.23
CA ASP A 139 7.01 -4.13 3.09
C ASP A 139 8.38 -4.66 3.53
N ILE A 140 8.43 -5.41 4.63
CA ILE A 140 9.65 -6.03 5.14
C ILE A 140 9.84 -7.39 4.50
N TRP A 141 10.73 -7.46 3.51
CA TRP A 141 11.16 -8.69 2.89
C TRP A 141 12.54 -9.06 3.45
N PRO A 142 12.70 -10.25 4.04
CA PRO A 142 11.93 -11.46 3.78
C PRO A 142 10.83 -11.81 4.79
N LEU A 143 10.58 -11.02 5.84
CA LEU A 143 9.59 -11.37 6.88
C LEU A 143 8.18 -11.60 6.32
N SER A 144 7.73 -10.82 5.33
CA SER A 144 6.44 -11.05 4.67
C SER A 144 6.34 -12.45 4.04
N LEU A 145 7.44 -12.96 3.46
CA LEU A 145 7.47 -14.31 2.91
C LEU A 145 7.37 -15.37 4.02
N GLN A 146 8.01 -15.12 5.16
CA GLN A 146 8.00 -16.04 6.30
C GLN A 146 6.63 -16.13 6.95
N TYR A 147 6.01 -14.98 7.27
CA TYR A 147 4.79 -14.95 8.06
C TYR A 147 3.49 -15.03 7.24
N LEU A 148 3.45 -14.52 6.01
CA LEU A 148 2.23 -14.57 5.18
C LEU A 148 2.17 -15.78 4.26
N ALA A 149 3.32 -16.26 3.80
CA ALA A 149 3.40 -17.44 2.92
C ALA A 149 3.94 -18.69 3.64
N ASN A 150 4.16 -18.61 4.96
CA ASN A 150 4.64 -19.71 5.80
C ASN A 150 5.94 -20.36 5.29
N VAL A 151 6.87 -19.54 4.79
CA VAL A 151 8.16 -20.01 4.27
C VAL A 151 9.21 -20.00 5.36
N SER A 152 9.95 -21.09 5.54
CA SER A 152 11.01 -21.20 6.55
C SER A 152 12.06 -20.09 6.43
N ALA A 153 12.53 -19.59 7.58
CA ALA A 153 13.66 -18.65 7.68
C ALA A 153 14.95 -19.17 7.03
N TYR A 154 15.11 -20.49 6.94
CA TYR A 154 16.27 -21.15 6.34
C TYR A 154 16.13 -21.39 4.84
N HIS A 155 14.98 -21.05 4.25
CA HIS A 155 14.75 -21.25 2.82
C HIS A 155 15.74 -20.38 2.01
N PRO A 156 16.38 -20.92 0.94
CA PRO A 156 17.39 -20.17 0.17
C PRO A 156 16.89 -18.81 -0.35
N ALA A 157 15.63 -18.73 -0.77
CA ALA A 157 15.03 -17.47 -1.21
C ALA A 157 14.92 -16.44 -0.07
N VAL A 158 14.60 -16.87 1.15
CA VAL A 158 14.53 -15.98 2.33
C VAL A 158 15.91 -15.43 2.67
N ILE A 159 16.92 -16.29 2.70
CA ILE A 159 18.31 -15.89 2.96
C ILE A 159 18.81 -14.92 1.88
N PHE A 160 18.54 -15.24 0.61
CA PHE A 160 18.93 -14.41 -0.53
C PHE A 160 18.29 -13.02 -0.48
N ILE A 161 16.97 -12.95 -0.25
CA ILE A 161 16.25 -11.67 -0.11
C ILE A 161 16.76 -10.88 1.11
N GLY A 162 16.97 -11.55 2.25
CA GLY A 162 17.52 -10.93 3.47
C GLY A 162 18.91 -10.33 3.28
N TRP A 163 19.71 -10.87 2.36
CA TRP A 163 20.99 -10.26 2.00
C TRP A 163 20.81 -8.92 1.26
N PHE A 164 19.84 -8.79 0.36
CA PHE A 164 19.52 -7.51 -0.30
C PHE A 164 18.95 -6.50 0.70
N GLU A 165 18.08 -6.94 1.61
CA GLU A 165 17.56 -6.12 2.70
C GLU A 165 18.69 -5.51 3.52
N LYS A 166 19.59 -6.37 4.02
CA LYS A 166 20.75 -5.96 4.80
C LYS A 166 21.65 -5.00 4.04
N ILE A 167 21.88 -5.23 2.75
CA ILE A 167 22.68 -4.32 1.92
C ILE A 167 21.98 -2.97 1.78
N GLY A 168 20.68 -2.96 1.48
CA GLY A 168 19.89 -1.74 1.35
C GLY A 168 19.96 -0.89 2.60
N TYR A 169 19.74 -1.47 3.77
CA TYR A 169 19.83 -0.73 5.03
C TYR A 169 21.24 -0.24 5.36
N ARG A 170 22.27 -1.04 5.05
CA ARG A 170 23.65 -0.68 5.40
C ARG A 170 24.30 0.33 4.46
N LYS A 171 23.95 0.32 3.18
CA LYS A 171 24.70 1.00 2.11
C LYS A 171 23.97 2.17 1.48
N SER A 172 22.67 2.31 1.68
CA SER A 172 21.90 3.49 1.23
C SER A 172 22.26 4.70 2.09
N ASP A 173 22.14 5.89 1.49
CA ASP A 173 22.35 7.16 2.18
C ASP A 173 21.16 7.48 3.09
N VAL A 174 19.95 7.11 2.64
CA VAL A 174 18.71 7.21 3.41
C VAL A 174 17.87 5.96 3.23
N VAL A 175 17.22 5.50 4.30
CA VAL A 175 16.18 4.48 4.26
C VAL A 175 14.85 5.14 4.58
N VAL A 176 13.88 4.98 3.69
CA VAL A 176 12.51 5.44 3.93
C VAL A 176 11.63 4.22 4.17
N SER A 177 10.75 4.24 5.16
CA SER A 177 9.76 3.19 5.36
C SER A 177 8.35 3.75 5.30
N LEU A 178 7.47 2.97 4.69
CA LEU A 178 6.03 3.21 4.74
C LEU A 178 5.40 2.69 6.03
N LEU A 179 6.16 1.95 6.86
CA LEU A 179 5.67 1.34 8.09
C LEU A 179 6.16 2.16 9.31
N PRO A 180 5.26 2.56 10.23
CA PRO A 180 5.57 3.51 11.30
C PRO A 180 6.61 2.99 12.31
N ASN A 181 6.69 1.67 12.51
CA ASN A 181 7.51 1.06 13.55
C ASN A 181 8.64 0.18 12.95
N ALA A 182 9.09 0.49 11.73
CA ALA A 182 10.14 -0.29 11.06
C ALA A 182 11.57 0.07 11.52
N ARG A 183 11.78 1.20 12.22
CA ARG A 183 13.13 1.69 12.55
C ARG A 183 13.97 0.66 13.31
N GLU A 184 13.40 0.08 14.37
CA GLU A 184 14.12 -0.88 15.22
C GLU A 184 14.60 -2.09 14.42
N HIS A 185 13.73 -2.69 13.61
CA HIS A 185 14.08 -3.79 12.70
C HIS A 185 15.17 -3.40 11.72
N ILE A 186 15.06 -2.21 11.09
CA ILE A 186 16.05 -1.74 10.13
C ILE A 186 17.42 -1.59 10.80
N GLU A 187 17.50 -0.96 11.97
CA GLU A 187 18.76 -0.73 12.68
C GLU A 187 19.36 -2.04 13.23
N GLU A 188 18.52 -2.99 13.66
CA GLU A 188 18.94 -4.33 14.07
C GLU A 188 19.59 -5.11 12.91
N ILE A 189 18.91 -5.19 11.76
CA ILE A 189 19.44 -5.85 10.56
C ILE A 189 20.67 -5.11 10.02
N ALA A 190 20.64 -3.78 10.04
CA ALA A 190 21.76 -2.96 9.61
C ALA A 190 22.96 -3.05 10.55
N LYS A 191 22.77 -3.39 11.83
CA LYS A 191 23.76 -3.33 12.90
C LYS A 191 24.42 -1.95 13.02
N LYS A 192 23.62 -0.89 12.84
CA LYS A 192 24.02 0.52 12.98
C LYS A 192 22.77 1.41 13.00
N VAL A 193 22.91 2.62 13.54
CA VAL A 193 21.94 3.69 13.32
C VAL A 193 21.90 4.02 11.83
N VAL A 194 20.70 4.12 11.27
CA VAL A 194 20.50 4.50 9.87
C VAL A 194 19.85 5.88 9.80
N ASN A 195 20.10 6.61 8.71
CA ASN A 195 19.30 7.79 8.41
C ASN A 195 17.92 7.31 7.93
N TYR A 196 16.94 7.38 8.82
CA TYR A 196 15.61 6.79 8.65
C TYR A 196 14.53 7.87 8.59
N HIS A 197 13.60 7.72 7.65
CA HIS A 197 12.38 8.52 7.60
C HIS A 197 11.16 7.61 7.46
N TYR A 198 10.09 7.96 8.17
CA TYR A 198 8.77 7.35 7.99
C TYR A 198 7.97 8.22 7.02
N ILE A 199 7.65 7.69 5.84
CA ILE A 199 6.78 8.34 4.85
C ILE A 199 5.74 7.32 4.36
N PRO A 200 4.53 7.32 4.94
CA PRO A 200 3.50 6.32 4.66
C PRO A 200 2.92 6.45 3.25
N ASN A 201 2.06 5.49 2.89
CA ASN A 201 1.12 5.70 1.81
C ASN A 201 0.23 6.92 2.08
N GLY A 202 -0.39 7.41 1.02
CA GLY A 202 -1.25 8.58 1.05
C GLY A 202 -2.15 8.58 -0.17
N ILE A 203 -2.99 9.60 -0.21
CA ILE A 203 -4.05 9.73 -1.20
C ILE A 203 -4.28 11.22 -1.46
N GLU A 204 -4.80 11.56 -2.63
CA GLU A 204 -5.12 12.94 -2.98
C GLU A 204 -6.61 13.04 -3.25
N GLU A 205 -7.30 13.91 -2.51
CA GLU A 205 -8.76 14.07 -2.62
C GLU A 205 -9.15 14.53 -4.03
N ALA A 206 -8.34 15.41 -4.64
CA ALA A 206 -8.57 15.91 -6.00
C ALA A 206 -8.47 14.82 -7.10
N LEU A 207 -7.87 13.67 -6.79
CA LEU A 207 -7.74 12.54 -7.71
C LEU A 207 -8.82 11.47 -7.49
N LEU A 208 -9.62 11.63 -6.43
CA LEU A 208 -10.71 10.72 -6.18
C LEU A 208 -11.84 10.97 -7.18
N LEU A 209 -12.18 9.90 -7.88
CA LEU A 209 -13.38 9.84 -8.68
C LEU A 209 -14.50 9.23 -7.84
N ASP A 210 -15.70 9.72 -8.09
CA ASP A 210 -16.95 9.26 -7.48
C ASP A 210 -17.79 8.63 -8.61
N GLU A 211 -17.20 7.61 -9.25
CA GLU A 211 -17.85 6.87 -10.34
C GLU A 211 -19.06 6.13 -9.78
N ALA A 212 -20.23 6.35 -10.40
CA ALA A 212 -21.47 5.75 -9.93
C ALA A 212 -21.35 4.22 -9.82
N LEU A 213 -21.94 3.68 -8.76
CA LEU A 213 -22.13 2.25 -8.62
C LEU A 213 -23.24 1.77 -9.55
N GLU A 214 -23.06 0.57 -10.06
CA GLU A 214 -24.05 -0.13 -10.84
C GLU A 214 -25.25 -0.48 -9.94
N PRO A 215 -26.50 -0.36 -10.44
CA PRO A 215 -27.70 -0.55 -9.62
C PRO A 215 -27.73 -1.87 -8.83
N TYR A 216 -27.30 -2.97 -9.45
CA TYR A 216 -27.26 -4.29 -8.82
C TYR A 216 -26.31 -4.36 -7.60
N ILE A 217 -25.30 -3.49 -7.51
CA ILE A 217 -24.41 -3.39 -6.34
C ILE A 217 -25.16 -2.69 -5.20
N ILE A 218 -25.85 -1.59 -5.50
CA ILE A 218 -26.61 -0.80 -4.52
C ILE A 218 -27.73 -1.64 -3.92
N GLU A 219 -28.43 -2.43 -4.75
CA GLU A 219 -29.53 -3.31 -4.33
C GLU A 219 -29.12 -4.41 -3.34
N GLN A 220 -27.83 -4.77 -3.30
CA GLN A 220 -27.30 -5.75 -2.33
C GLN A 220 -27.06 -5.16 -0.94
N ILE A 221 -27.05 -3.83 -0.80
CA ILE A 221 -26.82 -3.16 0.47
C ILE A 221 -28.17 -2.94 1.16
N PRO A 222 -28.38 -3.48 2.36
CA PRO A 222 -29.66 -3.33 3.04
C PRO A 222 -29.89 -1.88 3.46
N LYS A 223 -31.15 -1.46 3.37
CA LYS A 223 -31.62 -0.14 3.83
C LYS A 223 -31.95 -0.19 5.32
N ASP A 224 -31.87 0.96 5.98
CA ASP A 224 -32.27 1.16 7.38
C ASP A 224 -31.51 0.25 8.38
N LYS A 225 -30.25 -0.06 8.06
CA LYS A 225 -29.31 -0.79 8.92
C LYS A 225 -28.09 0.08 9.20
N PHE A 226 -27.42 -0.19 10.30
CA PHE A 226 -26.08 0.29 10.58
C PHE A 226 -25.07 -0.61 9.86
N ILE A 227 -24.45 -0.08 8.82
CA ILE A 227 -23.59 -0.83 7.91
C ILE A 227 -22.13 -0.76 8.33
N ILE A 228 -21.53 -1.94 8.53
CA ILE A 228 -20.11 -2.11 8.81
C ILE A 228 -19.44 -2.62 7.56
N GLY A 229 -18.65 -1.76 6.94
CA GLY A 229 -18.05 -2.03 5.63
C GLY A 229 -16.61 -2.48 5.69
N TYR A 230 -16.26 -3.43 4.83
CA TYR A 230 -14.88 -3.72 4.45
C TYR A 230 -14.73 -3.59 2.94
N THR A 231 -13.67 -2.92 2.48
CA THR A 231 -13.28 -2.88 1.07
C THR A 231 -11.83 -3.34 0.87
N GLY A 232 -11.61 -4.20 -0.11
CA GLY A 232 -10.26 -4.59 -0.53
C GLY A 232 -10.11 -6.08 -0.76
N THR A 233 -8.86 -6.54 -0.77
CA THR A 233 -8.57 -7.94 -1.05
C THR A 233 -9.01 -8.85 0.11
N LEU A 234 -9.65 -9.97 -0.22
CA LEU A 234 -10.03 -11.01 0.73
C LEU A 234 -8.85 -11.99 0.88
N ALA A 235 -7.90 -11.63 1.74
CA ALA A 235 -6.62 -12.32 1.92
C ALA A 235 -6.18 -12.32 3.39
N LEU A 236 -5.24 -13.22 3.74
CA LEU A 236 -4.81 -13.48 5.12
C LEU A 236 -4.34 -12.23 5.86
N ALA A 237 -3.69 -11.29 5.17
CA ALA A 237 -3.19 -10.06 5.79
C ALA A 237 -4.28 -9.14 6.36
N ASN A 238 -5.56 -9.37 6.06
CA ASN A 238 -6.67 -8.51 6.45
C ASN A 238 -7.56 -9.09 7.57
N ALA A 239 -7.24 -10.28 8.10
CA ALA A 239 -7.90 -10.91 9.26
C ALA A 239 -9.44 -10.91 9.20
N LEU A 240 -10.01 -11.38 8.09
CA LEU A 240 -11.45 -11.28 7.84
C LEU A 240 -12.26 -12.41 8.48
N GLU A 241 -11.62 -13.48 8.92
CA GLU A 241 -12.28 -14.56 9.66
C GLU A 241 -12.96 -14.03 10.92
N SER A 242 -12.26 -13.28 11.78
CA SER A 242 -12.84 -12.69 12.99
C SER A 242 -13.94 -11.67 12.68
N PHE A 243 -13.89 -11.01 11.52
CA PHE A 243 -14.97 -10.13 11.07
C PHE A 243 -16.25 -10.90 10.77
N VAL A 244 -16.15 -12.06 10.10
CA VAL A 244 -17.29 -12.95 9.83
C VAL A 244 -17.80 -13.60 11.12
N GLU A 245 -16.90 -14.04 12.01
CA GLU A 245 -17.27 -14.57 13.33
C GLU A 245 -18.02 -13.52 14.17
N THR A 246 -17.63 -12.26 14.08
CA THR A 246 -18.36 -11.16 14.74
C THR A 246 -19.78 -11.00 14.20
N ALA A 247 -19.97 -11.17 12.88
CA ALA A 247 -21.32 -11.18 12.30
C ALA A 247 -22.17 -12.33 12.87
N HIS A 248 -21.57 -13.50 13.14
CA HIS A 248 -22.26 -14.59 13.82
C HIS A 248 -22.67 -14.24 15.25
N LEU A 249 -21.77 -13.62 16.03
CA LEU A 249 -22.06 -13.18 17.41
C LEU A 249 -23.19 -12.15 17.48
N LEU A 250 -23.26 -11.26 16.47
CA LEU A 250 -24.25 -10.19 16.40
C LEU A 250 -25.44 -10.54 15.50
N LYS A 251 -25.68 -11.82 15.18
CA LYS A 251 -26.77 -12.25 14.28
C LYS A 251 -28.17 -11.83 14.74
N ASP A 252 -28.37 -11.75 16.05
CA ASP A 252 -29.65 -11.37 16.66
C ASP A 252 -29.79 -9.85 16.84
N GLN A 253 -28.74 -9.07 16.54
CA GLN A 253 -28.78 -7.61 16.54
C GLN A 253 -29.33 -7.09 15.22
N ALA A 254 -30.66 -7.05 15.12
CA ALA A 254 -31.37 -6.73 13.88
C ALA A 254 -31.00 -5.36 13.27
N GLY A 255 -30.44 -4.41 14.02
CA GLY A 255 -30.02 -3.11 13.53
C GLY A 255 -28.69 -3.08 12.76
N ILE A 256 -27.91 -4.18 12.80
CA ILE A 256 -26.52 -4.20 12.30
C ILE A 256 -26.41 -5.09 11.06
N HIS A 257 -25.61 -4.66 10.07
CA HIS A 257 -25.30 -5.46 8.89
C HIS A 257 -23.84 -5.30 8.44
N PHE A 258 -23.23 -6.42 8.02
CA PHE A 258 -21.84 -6.47 7.59
C PHE A 258 -21.76 -6.52 6.07
N VAL A 259 -20.87 -5.74 5.46
CA VAL A 259 -20.68 -5.72 4.00
C VAL A 259 -19.20 -5.90 3.66
N LEU A 260 -18.86 -6.99 2.96
CA LEU A 260 -17.52 -7.23 2.43
C LEU A 260 -17.50 -6.98 0.92
N VAL A 261 -16.74 -5.98 0.48
CA VAL A 261 -16.59 -5.62 -0.93
C VAL A 261 -15.21 -6.03 -1.42
N GLY A 262 -15.16 -6.97 -2.36
CA GLY A 262 -13.89 -7.32 -3.00
C GLY A 262 -13.80 -8.75 -3.49
N ASP A 263 -12.55 -9.14 -3.67
CA ASP A 263 -12.17 -10.45 -4.16
C ASP A 263 -10.82 -10.88 -3.59
N GLY A 264 -10.51 -12.18 -3.66
CA GLY A 264 -9.28 -12.75 -3.14
C GLY A 264 -9.42 -14.24 -2.86
N TYR A 265 -8.30 -14.91 -2.63
CA TYR A 265 -8.26 -16.36 -2.48
C TYR A 265 -9.00 -16.86 -1.22
N LEU A 266 -9.28 -16.01 -0.24
CA LEU A 266 -10.09 -16.38 0.94
C LEU A 266 -11.60 -16.19 0.73
N LYS A 267 -12.06 -15.65 -0.41
CA LYS A 267 -13.47 -15.32 -0.62
C LYS A 267 -14.41 -16.50 -0.36
N THR A 268 -14.14 -17.64 -0.99
CA THR A 268 -14.96 -18.85 -0.85
C THR A 268 -15.01 -19.32 0.61
N LYS A 269 -13.86 -19.39 1.29
CA LYS A 269 -13.77 -19.76 2.71
C LYS A 269 -14.58 -18.82 3.60
N LEU A 270 -14.51 -17.50 3.37
CA LEU A 270 -15.28 -16.52 4.15
C LEU A 270 -16.79 -16.65 3.91
N GLN A 271 -17.21 -16.96 2.68
CA GLN A 271 -18.62 -17.22 2.36
C GLN A 271 -19.13 -18.51 3.02
N GLU A 272 -18.30 -19.56 3.06
CA GLU A 272 -18.62 -20.80 3.78
C GLU A 272 -18.75 -20.55 5.29
N LEU A 273 -17.85 -19.77 5.90
CA LEU A 273 -17.93 -19.36 7.30
C LEU A 273 -19.18 -18.53 7.60
N ALA A 274 -19.63 -17.73 6.65
CA ALA A 274 -20.83 -16.91 6.76
C ALA A 274 -22.13 -17.65 6.43
N SER A 275 -22.07 -18.95 6.10
CA SER A 275 -23.24 -19.71 5.66
C SER A 275 -24.34 -19.72 6.72
N GLY A 276 -25.56 -19.37 6.31
CA GLY A 276 -26.73 -19.28 7.19
C GLY A 276 -26.89 -17.94 7.94
N LEU A 277 -25.97 -16.99 7.77
CA LEU A 277 -26.11 -15.64 8.32
C LEU A 277 -26.91 -14.74 7.38
N SER A 278 -27.88 -14.00 7.93
CA SER A 278 -28.70 -13.03 7.20
C SER A 278 -28.20 -11.59 7.32
N ASN A 279 -27.26 -11.33 8.24
CA ASN A 279 -26.73 -10.00 8.56
C ASN A 279 -25.37 -9.71 7.89
N ILE A 280 -25.03 -10.41 6.80
CA ILE A 280 -23.75 -10.25 6.09
C ILE A 280 -23.94 -10.37 4.57
N THR A 281 -23.35 -9.45 3.83
CA THR A 281 -23.37 -9.43 2.35
C THR A 281 -21.95 -9.42 1.78
N PHE A 282 -21.72 -10.23 0.75
CA PHE A 282 -20.49 -10.23 -0.04
C PHE A 282 -20.72 -9.59 -1.41
N ILE A 283 -20.13 -8.42 -1.64
CA ILE A 283 -20.20 -7.69 -2.90
C ILE A 283 -18.95 -8.00 -3.75
N PRO A 284 -19.09 -8.23 -5.07
CA PRO A 284 -17.96 -8.41 -5.97
C PRO A 284 -16.94 -7.27 -5.96
N LYS A 285 -15.77 -7.50 -6.55
CA LYS A 285 -14.76 -6.47 -6.75
C LYS A 285 -15.32 -5.31 -7.60
N ILE A 286 -15.24 -4.10 -7.05
CA ILE A 286 -15.55 -2.85 -7.74
C ILE A 286 -14.28 -2.16 -8.27
N ARG A 287 -14.44 -1.16 -9.14
CA ARG A 287 -13.32 -0.33 -9.63
C ARG A 287 -12.81 0.57 -8.51
N LYS A 288 -11.53 0.96 -8.57
CA LYS A 288 -10.93 1.87 -7.58
C LYS A 288 -11.68 3.21 -7.50
N ASN A 289 -12.14 3.72 -8.64
CA ASN A 289 -12.93 4.96 -8.77
C ASN A 289 -14.35 4.86 -8.21
N GLN A 290 -14.81 3.66 -7.83
CA GLN A 290 -16.13 3.44 -7.21
C GLN A 290 -16.03 3.26 -5.69
N VAL A 291 -14.80 3.23 -5.14
CA VAL A 291 -14.59 3.00 -3.71
C VAL A 291 -15.23 4.12 -2.88
N GLN A 292 -15.04 5.39 -3.25
CA GLN A 292 -15.66 6.50 -2.52
C GLN A 292 -17.20 6.44 -2.59
N SER A 293 -17.75 6.01 -3.72
CA SER A 293 -19.19 5.86 -3.90
C SER A 293 -19.79 4.77 -3.02
N ILE A 294 -19.12 3.63 -2.83
CA ILE A 294 -19.61 2.57 -1.93
C ILE A 294 -19.47 2.92 -0.46
N LEU A 295 -18.44 3.68 -0.08
CA LEU A 295 -18.23 4.11 1.30
C LEU A 295 -19.38 4.99 1.81
N LYS A 296 -20.08 5.71 0.93
CA LYS A 296 -21.26 6.51 1.30
C LYS A 296 -22.37 5.69 1.96
N TYR A 297 -22.44 4.39 1.67
CA TYR A 297 -23.43 3.47 2.22
C TYR A 297 -23.00 2.83 3.54
N PHE A 298 -21.78 3.11 4.01
CA PHE A 298 -21.26 2.55 5.25
C PHE A 298 -21.39 3.58 6.38
N ASP A 299 -21.72 3.12 7.59
CA ASP A 299 -21.68 3.94 8.79
C ASP A 299 -20.28 3.94 9.39
N ILE A 300 -19.65 2.76 9.44
CA ILE A 300 -18.27 2.59 9.89
C ILE A 300 -17.52 1.59 8.98
N CYS A 301 -16.19 1.67 8.99
CA CYS A 301 -15.35 0.77 8.20
C CYS A 301 -14.44 -0.07 9.08
N PHE A 302 -14.15 -1.28 8.64
CA PHE A 302 -13.29 -2.23 9.34
C PHE A 302 -11.90 -2.33 8.71
N VAL A 303 -10.86 -2.32 9.55
CA VAL A 303 -9.51 -2.72 9.18
C VAL A 303 -9.03 -3.82 10.12
N GLY A 304 -8.76 -5.00 9.57
CA GLY A 304 -8.27 -6.15 10.33
C GLY A 304 -6.80 -6.47 10.09
N ARG A 305 -6.14 -6.99 11.12
CA ARG A 305 -4.79 -7.57 11.07
C ARG A 305 -4.71 -8.81 11.95
N ASN A 306 -3.89 -9.77 11.55
CA ASN A 306 -3.60 -10.95 12.37
C ASN A 306 -2.64 -10.58 13.49
N ASP A 307 -2.61 -11.38 14.56
CA ASP A 307 -1.62 -11.22 15.63
C ASP A 307 -0.28 -11.87 15.21
N SER A 308 0.44 -11.17 14.33
CA SER A 308 1.69 -11.66 13.73
C SER A 308 2.88 -10.78 14.10
N PRO A 309 4.07 -11.36 14.36
CA PRO A 309 5.31 -10.58 14.53
C PRO A 309 5.59 -9.64 13.37
N LEU A 310 5.17 -9.99 12.14
CA LEU A 310 5.31 -9.14 10.96
C LEU A 310 4.66 -7.77 11.16
N PHE A 311 3.49 -7.74 11.77
CA PHE A 311 2.70 -6.51 11.89
C PHE A 311 3.17 -5.60 13.02
N LYS A 312 4.10 -6.04 13.89
CA LYS A 312 4.75 -5.17 14.91
C LYS A 312 5.40 -3.94 14.30
N HIS A 313 5.83 -4.02 13.04
CA HIS A 313 6.43 -2.91 12.31
C HIS A 313 5.42 -1.91 11.75
N GLY A 314 4.12 -2.21 11.87
CA GLY A 314 3.01 -1.46 11.30
C GLY A 314 2.71 -1.83 9.86
N VAL A 315 1.67 -1.22 9.31
CA VAL A 315 1.27 -1.34 7.90
C VAL A 315 0.94 0.04 7.35
N SER A 316 1.00 0.15 6.03
CA SER A 316 0.61 1.37 5.30
C SER A 316 -0.58 1.06 4.39
N ALA A 317 -1.65 0.53 4.94
CA ALA A 317 -2.78 0.06 4.13
C ALA A 317 -3.53 1.25 3.51
N ASN A 318 -3.69 1.25 2.18
CA ASN A 318 -4.38 2.35 1.48
C ASN A 318 -5.82 2.59 1.96
N LYS A 319 -6.47 1.54 2.47
CA LYS A 319 -7.86 1.58 2.93
C LYS A 319 -8.08 2.55 4.11
N TYR A 320 -7.06 2.80 4.95
CA TYR A 320 -7.15 3.83 5.98
C TYR A 320 -7.51 5.17 5.36
N PHE A 321 -6.74 5.57 4.34
CA PHE A 321 -6.89 6.87 3.72
C PHE A 321 -8.19 6.97 2.91
N ASP A 322 -8.63 5.86 2.29
CA ASP A 322 -9.94 5.79 1.63
C ASP A 322 -11.09 6.03 2.63
N TYR A 323 -11.06 5.36 3.79
CA TYR A 323 -12.13 5.43 4.81
C TYR A 323 -12.13 6.78 5.52
N MET A 324 -10.94 7.26 5.90
CA MET A 324 -10.77 8.55 6.56
C MET A 324 -11.21 9.70 5.67
N LEU A 325 -10.87 9.72 4.37
CA LEU A 325 -11.35 10.76 3.46
C LEU A 325 -12.87 10.73 3.25
N ALA A 326 -13.47 9.54 3.30
CA ALA A 326 -14.92 9.37 3.26
C ALA A 326 -15.60 9.71 4.60
N GLU A 327 -14.86 10.23 5.59
CA GLU A 327 -15.35 10.56 6.93
C GLU A 327 -15.98 9.37 7.65
N LYS A 328 -15.43 8.17 7.44
CA LYS A 328 -15.91 6.94 8.08
C LYS A 328 -15.08 6.65 9.33
N PRO A 329 -15.72 6.56 10.52
CA PRO A 329 -15.07 6.00 11.67
C PRO A 329 -14.53 4.60 11.37
N VAL A 330 -13.34 4.31 11.89
CA VAL A 330 -12.65 3.05 11.62
C VAL A 330 -12.62 2.19 12.88
N LEU A 331 -13.18 0.99 12.80
CA LEU A 331 -12.87 -0.06 13.78
C LEU A 331 -11.63 -0.81 13.29
N ASP A 332 -10.55 -0.70 14.05
CA ASP A 332 -9.27 -1.30 13.71
C ASP A 332 -8.90 -2.41 14.69
N SER A 333 -8.54 -3.57 14.16
CA SER A 333 -8.17 -4.75 14.92
C SER A 333 -6.66 -4.96 14.86
N ASN A 334 -5.94 -4.47 15.88
CA ASN A 334 -4.48 -4.54 15.96
C ASN A 334 -3.93 -4.29 17.39
N ASN A 335 -2.64 -4.59 17.58
CA ASN A 335 -1.90 -4.43 18.85
C ASN A 335 -0.87 -3.28 18.80
N LEU A 336 -1.01 -2.32 17.90
CA LEU A 336 0.01 -1.32 17.62
C LEU A 336 -0.29 0.01 18.28
N ILE A 337 0.80 0.68 18.65
CA ILE A 337 0.79 2.09 19.04
C ILE A 337 1.14 2.95 17.83
N LYS A 338 0.63 4.19 17.84
CA LYS A 338 0.78 5.18 16.77
C LYS A 338 0.20 4.69 15.44
N ASP A 339 -0.87 3.92 15.49
CA ASP A 339 -1.66 3.55 14.32
C ASP A 339 -2.40 4.78 13.76
N PRO A 340 -2.64 4.91 12.44
CA PRO A 340 -3.43 6.00 11.87
C PRO A 340 -4.77 6.28 12.58
N VAL A 341 -5.47 5.25 13.08
CA VAL A 341 -6.72 5.42 13.83
C VAL A 341 -6.49 6.05 15.20
N GLU A 342 -5.42 5.65 15.89
CA GLU A 342 -5.03 6.26 17.18
C GLU A 342 -4.56 7.70 16.98
N LEU A 343 -3.69 7.95 15.99
CA LEU A 343 -3.10 9.27 15.73
C LEU A 343 -4.12 10.30 15.30
N SER A 344 -5.13 9.89 14.54
CA SER A 344 -6.22 10.77 14.09
C SER A 344 -7.36 10.86 15.10
N GLY A 345 -7.54 9.86 15.97
CA GLY A 345 -8.74 9.72 16.80
C GLY A 345 -9.99 9.36 16.00
N CYS A 346 -9.85 8.83 14.78
CA CYS A 346 -10.97 8.58 13.86
C CYS A 346 -11.68 7.24 14.10
N GLY A 347 -11.58 6.65 15.28
CA GLY A 347 -12.08 5.30 15.47
C GLY A 347 -11.72 4.64 16.80
N ILE A 348 -11.93 3.33 16.85
CA ILE A 348 -11.63 2.49 18.02
C ILE A 348 -10.66 1.40 17.58
N ILE A 349 -9.64 1.16 18.41
CA ILE A 349 -8.74 0.02 18.27
C ILE A 349 -9.17 -1.09 19.21
N VAL A 350 -9.25 -2.31 18.70
CA VAL A 350 -9.56 -3.52 19.46
C VAL A 350 -8.51 -4.58 19.23
N LYS A 351 -8.50 -5.59 20.10
CA LYS A 351 -7.58 -6.72 20.01
C LYS A 351 -7.72 -7.43 18.64
N PRO A 352 -6.61 -7.81 17.98
CA PRO A 352 -6.63 -8.64 16.79
C PRO A 352 -7.14 -10.04 17.11
N GLU A 353 -7.72 -10.70 16.10
CA GLU A 353 -8.16 -12.10 16.16
C GLU A 353 -9.16 -12.41 17.31
N SER A 354 -10.02 -11.45 17.66
CA SER A 354 -11.08 -11.65 18.67
C SER A 354 -12.41 -11.10 18.19
N ALA A 355 -13.34 -12.01 17.88
CA ALA A 355 -14.71 -11.66 17.50
C ALA A 355 -15.45 -10.96 18.64
N GLU A 356 -15.16 -11.29 19.90
CA GLU A 356 -15.75 -10.65 21.08
C GLU A 356 -15.28 -9.20 21.23
N ALA A 357 -13.98 -8.94 21.07
CA ALA A 357 -13.44 -7.59 21.14
C ALA A 357 -13.99 -6.72 19.98
N LEU A 358 -14.12 -7.31 18.79
CA LEU A 358 -14.77 -6.67 17.65
C LEU A 358 -16.24 -6.38 17.95
N ALA A 359 -17.01 -7.33 18.47
CA ALA A 359 -18.41 -7.14 18.84
C ALA A 359 -18.57 -6.02 19.87
N GLU A 360 -17.72 -5.96 20.90
CA GLU A 360 -17.74 -4.90 21.90
C GLU A 360 -17.44 -3.53 21.27
N GLY A 361 -16.40 -3.43 20.44
CA GLY A 361 -16.04 -2.19 19.74
C GLY A 361 -17.14 -1.72 18.79
N LEU A 362 -17.76 -2.66 18.04
CA LEU A 362 -18.89 -2.38 17.15
C LEU A 362 -20.11 -1.89 17.92
N LEU A 363 -20.46 -2.54 19.04
CA LEU A 363 -21.60 -2.12 19.86
C LEU A 363 -21.37 -0.75 20.48
N LYS A 364 -20.13 -0.38 20.85
CA LYS A 364 -19.79 0.97 21.29
C LYS A 364 -20.04 2.00 20.18
N LEU A 365 -19.59 1.73 18.95
CA LEU A 365 -19.81 2.62 17.80
C LEU A 365 -21.29 2.68 17.42
N TYR A 366 -21.99 1.55 17.40
CA TYR A 366 -23.41 1.46 17.07
C TYR A 366 -24.30 2.27 18.02
N ASN A 367 -23.99 2.26 19.32
CA ASN A 367 -24.75 2.98 20.35
C ASN A 367 -24.33 4.46 20.50
N MET A 368 -23.33 4.91 19.73
CA MET A 368 -22.87 6.29 19.78
C MET A 368 -23.87 7.23 19.07
N PRO A 369 -24.08 8.46 19.57
CA PRO A 369 -24.86 9.46 18.86
C PRO A 369 -24.31 9.70 17.45
N LYS A 370 -25.22 9.91 16.48
CA LYS A 370 -24.82 10.10 15.06
C LYS A 370 -23.87 11.28 14.87
N ASP A 371 -24.05 12.35 15.63
CA ASP A 371 -23.19 13.53 15.56
C ASP A 371 -21.76 13.24 16.06
N ASP A 372 -21.63 12.39 17.09
CA ASP A 372 -20.32 11.97 17.62
C ASP A 372 -19.60 11.05 16.62
N LEU A 373 -20.31 10.11 15.98
CA LEU A 373 -19.75 9.29 14.90
C LEU A 373 -19.28 10.16 13.73
N LYS A 374 -20.07 11.16 13.33
CA LYS A 374 -19.70 12.09 12.27
C LYS A 374 -18.48 12.92 12.64
N ALA A 375 -18.42 13.44 13.86
CA ALA A 375 -17.27 14.17 14.36
C ALA A 375 -16.01 13.30 14.37
N MET A 376 -16.12 12.04 14.81
CA MET A 376 -15.03 11.05 14.77
C MET A 376 -14.53 10.81 13.34
N GLY A 377 -15.43 10.64 12.37
CA GLY A 377 -15.06 10.50 10.96
C GLY A 377 -14.34 11.72 10.39
N ALA A 378 -14.80 12.93 10.73
CA ALA A 378 -14.22 14.19 10.28
C ALA A 378 -12.77 14.38 10.77
N LEU A 379 -12.42 13.86 11.96
CA LEU A 379 -11.03 13.84 12.45
C LEU A 379 -10.11 13.04 11.52
N GLY A 380 -10.60 11.91 11.02
CA GLY A 380 -9.87 11.09 10.04
C GLY A 380 -9.60 11.85 8.74
N LYS A 381 -10.63 12.50 8.18
CA LYS A 381 -10.48 13.29 6.95
C LYS A 381 -9.45 14.39 7.11
N LYS A 382 -9.54 15.16 8.20
CA LYS A 382 -8.59 16.22 8.52
C LYS A 382 -7.16 15.68 8.61
N TYR A 383 -6.96 14.57 9.33
CA TYR A 383 -5.65 13.93 9.45
C TYR A 383 -5.07 13.54 8.08
N VAL A 384 -5.88 12.99 7.17
CA VAL A 384 -5.40 12.66 5.82
C VAL A 384 -5.02 13.90 5.02
N GLN A 385 -5.86 14.94 5.02
CA GLN A 385 -5.58 16.18 4.28
C GLN A 385 -4.29 16.85 4.76
N GLU A 386 -4.02 16.83 6.06
CA GLU A 386 -2.85 17.49 6.66
C GLU A 386 -1.56 16.65 6.55
N GLN A 387 -1.64 15.33 6.70
CA GLN A 387 -0.45 14.47 6.87
C GLN A 387 -0.22 13.47 5.74
N HIS A 388 -1.25 13.16 4.93
CA HIS A 388 -1.21 12.06 3.95
C HIS A 388 -1.61 12.47 2.53
N SER A 389 -1.69 13.77 2.23
CA SER A 389 -1.80 14.24 0.84
C SER A 389 -0.56 13.84 0.04
N LEU A 390 -0.74 13.50 -1.24
CA LEU A 390 0.38 13.09 -2.08
C LEU A 390 1.38 14.23 -2.26
N GLN A 391 0.89 15.46 -2.30
CA GLN A 391 1.74 16.66 -2.33
C GLN A 391 2.64 16.76 -1.08
N HIS A 392 2.07 16.60 0.12
CA HIS A 392 2.84 16.66 1.38
C HIS A 392 3.93 15.59 1.41
N LEU A 393 3.56 14.34 1.12
CA LEU A 393 4.50 13.21 1.12
C LEU A 393 5.57 13.36 0.04
N ALA A 394 5.23 13.85 -1.15
CA ALA A 394 6.19 14.13 -2.22
C ALA A 394 7.18 15.23 -1.80
N GLY A 395 6.75 16.25 -1.07
CA GLY A 395 7.61 17.29 -0.51
C GLY A 395 8.62 16.75 0.51
N GLN A 396 8.18 15.85 1.39
CA GLN A 396 9.08 15.16 2.34
C GLN A 396 10.15 14.33 1.59
N TYR A 397 9.74 13.57 0.57
CA TYR A 397 10.69 12.86 -0.28
C TYR A 397 11.68 13.78 -0.98
N LEU A 398 11.21 14.93 -1.50
CA LEU A 398 12.06 15.84 -2.24
C LEU A 398 13.18 16.40 -1.35
N THR A 399 12.85 16.74 -0.11
CA THR A 399 13.82 17.16 0.93
C THR A 399 14.89 16.08 1.09
N ILE A 400 14.48 14.84 1.34
CA ILE A 400 15.39 13.69 1.50
C ILE A 400 16.28 13.45 0.28
N LEU A 401 15.70 13.54 -0.92
CA LEU A 401 16.38 13.27 -2.18
C LEU A 401 17.42 14.34 -2.55
N THR A 402 17.31 15.55 -1.98
CA THR A 402 18.03 16.72 -2.47
C THR A 402 18.87 17.45 -1.42
N ASP A 403 18.64 17.16 -0.14
CA ASP A 403 19.51 17.56 0.97
C ASP A 403 20.90 16.95 0.78
N ASN A 404 21.95 17.76 0.96
CA ASN A 404 23.34 17.32 0.86
C ASN A 404 23.84 16.71 2.17
#